data_AF-A0AAD6SJC9-F1
#
_entry.id   AF-A0AAD6SJC9-F1
#
_cell.length_a   1.000
_cell.length_b   1.000
_cell.length_c   1.000
_cell.angle_alpha   90.00
_cell.angle_beta   90.00
_cell.angle_gamma   90.00
#
_symmetry.space_group_name_H-M   'P 1'
#
loop_
_entity.id
_entity.type
_entity.pdbx_description
1 polymer ?
#
loop_
_entity_poly.entity_id
_entity_poly.type
_entity_poly.pdbx_seq_one_letter_code
_entity_poly.pdbx_strand_id
1 'polypeptide(L)'
;MSLKLIYPNTNCSETFFLLGPKSNENSYNPVWDLVRSLYTIIRNFLTPEQQFLLGPLPDSRNPFHHASLVPEEGQTNLYCRWVVALDKKDGRTFISVYQQITQTLRDCSSTGYLNASVGIFPQALTGIPPTVAIRIMDESYQRTIPPYMAAIQDYTAFSSSVYGEITPIALAEMFQLTGLGATSLFVDIGSGVANAVCQASVQTGCESYGIEIEHAPAAAAVALVSNVKTRCLMWSTRVGKITVEYGDARTSTELREVRIPKADVVLVNNRIFDAKLNLRLGELLQNLKDGALVISSVPFGTSMHASTRVPRTELPWCITHHVYSDDGNSWNGKAEGYYIGRVNKVL
;
A
#
# COMPACT_ATOMS: atom_id res chain seq x y z
N MET A 1 -5.58 -29.85 4.94
CA MET A 1 -6.92 -29.32 4.68
C MET A 1 -6.80 -27.92 4.11
N SER A 2 -7.68 -27.50 3.21
CA SER A 2 -7.64 -26.17 2.58
C SER A 2 -9.05 -25.60 2.39
N LEU A 3 -9.13 -24.28 2.21
CA LEU A 3 -10.33 -23.54 1.87
C LEU A 3 -10.11 -22.75 0.58
N LYS A 4 -11.17 -22.56 -0.19
CA LYS A 4 -11.14 -21.77 -1.43
C LYS A 4 -11.85 -20.45 -1.22
N LEU A 5 -11.16 -19.33 -1.45
CA LEU A 5 -11.74 -17.99 -1.47
C LEU A 5 -12.14 -17.63 -2.90
N ILE A 6 -13.32 -17.04 -3.06
CA ILE A 6 -13.77 -16.47 -4.34
C ILE A 6 -13.55 -14.96 -4.25
N TYR A 7 -12.83 -14.40 -5.22
CA TYR A 7 -12.56 -12.98 -5.28
C TYR A 7 -13.70 -12.22 -6.00
N PRO A 8 -13.75 -10.87 -5.87
CA PRO A 8 -14.80 -10.06 -6.49
C PRO A 8 -14.94 -10.19 -8.01
N ASN A 9 -13.85 -10.45 -8.75
CA ASN A 9 -13.95 -10.66 -10.18
C ASN A 9 -14.41 -12.08 -10.54
N THR A 10 -15.14 -12.19 -11.65
CA THR A 10 -15.72 -13.45 -12.10
C THR A 10 -14.64 -14.51 -12.36
N ASN A 11 -14.88 -15.74 -11.90
CA ASN A 11 -13.98 -16.89 -12.04
C ASN A 11 -12.59 -16.72 -11.36
N CYS A 12 -12.40 -15.72 -10.50
CA CYS A 12 -11.18 -15.55 -9.73
C CYS A 12 -11.30 -16.22 -8.36
N SER A 13 -10.31 -17.05 -8.01
CA SER A 13 -10.29 -17.75 -6.72
C SER A 13 -8.88 -18.18 -6.32
N GLU A 14 -8.65 -18.34 -5.01
CA GLU A 14 -7.39 -18.83 -4.46
C GLU A 14 -7.64 -19.90 -3.39
N THR A 15 -6.72 -20.85 -3.28
CA THR A 15 -6.77 -21.91 -2.28
C THR A 15 -5.81 -21.60 -1.13
N PHE A 16 -6.34 -21.55 0.09
CA PHE A 16 -5.60 -21.29 1.32
C PHE A 16 -5.47 -22.58 2.12
N PHE A 17 -4.24 -22.95 2.45
CA PHE A 17 -3.98 -24.09 3.33
C PHE A 17 -4.24 -23.72 4.78
N LEU A 18 -4.95 -24.58 5.51
CA LEU A 18 -5.23 -24.39 6.94
C LEU A 18 -4.05 -24.87 7.79
N LEU A 19 -2.89 -24.26 7.55
CA LEU A 19 -1.64 -24.55 8.23
C LEU A 19 -1.04 -23.24 8.72
N GLY A 20 -0.96 -23.08 10.05
CA GLY A 20 -0.22 -21.97 10.65
C GLY A 20 1.29 -22.25 10.60
N PRO A 21 2.14 -21.20 10.51
CA PRO A 21 3.58 -21.35 10.58
C PRO A 21 4.00 -21.93 11.95
N LYS A 22 5.02 -22.81 11.96
CA LYS A 22 5.55 -23.44 13.18
C LYS A 22 6.53 -22.54 13.96
N SER A 23 7.07 -21.50 13.33
CA SER A 23 8.03 -20.56 13.90
C SER A 23 7.75 -19.14 13.41
N ASN A 24 8.34 -18.16 14.13
CA ASN A 24 8.39 -16.69 13.95
C ASN A 24 7.08 -15.95 13.62
N GLU A 25 6.77 -14.92 14.42
CA GLU A 25 5.61 -14.03 14.29
C GLU A 25 5.53 -13.32 12.92
N ASN A 26 6.66 -13.21 12.20
CA ASN A 26 6.76 -12.52 10.91
C ASN A 26 6.64 -13.43 9.68
N SER A 27 6.35 -14.72 9.86
CA SER A 27 6.13 -15.63 8.73
C SER A 27 4.74 -15.48 8.12
N TYR A 28 4.63 -15.69 6.81
CA TYR A 28 3.34 -15.74 6.11
C TYR A 28 2.40 -16.74 6.79
N ASN A 29 1.19 -16.27 7.11
CA ASN A 29 0.14 -17.08 7.71
C ASN A 29 -1.08 -17.14 6.77
N PRO A 30 -1.30 -18.28 6.06
CA PRO A 30 -2.37 -18.39 5.09
C PRO A 30 -3.77 -18.31 5.72
N VAL A 31 -3.92 -18.65 7.00
CA VAL A 31 -5.21 -18.54 7.69
C VAL A 31 -5.53 -17.08 7.97
N TRP A 32 -4.54 -16.30 8.41
CA TRP A 32 -4.72 -14.87 8.65
C TRP A 32 -4.97 -14.11 7.36
N ASP A 33 -4.27 -14.49 6.29
CA ASP A 33 -4.47 -13.89 4.98
C ASP A 33 -5.87 -14.18 4.42
N LEU A 34 -6.38 -15.41 4.59
CA LEU A 34 -7.77 -15.74 4.26
C LEU A 34 -8.77 -14.86 5.03
N VAL A 35 -8.57 -14.67 6.34
CA VAL A 35 -9.44 -13.83 7.17
C VAL A 35 -9.42 -12.38 6.71
N ARG A 36 -8.22 -11.80 6.49
CA ARG A 36 -8.08 -10.42 6.02
C ARG A 36 -8.73 -10.23 4.65
N SER A 37 -8.54 -11.18 3.73
CA SER A 37 -9.12 -11.12 2.39
C SER A 37 -10.65 -11.19 2.43
N LEU A 38 -11.21 -12.14 3.18
CA LEU A 38 -12.65 -12.27 3.33
C LEU A 38 -13.27 -11.05 4.01
N TYR A 39 -12.62 -10.52 5.05
CA TYR A 39 -13.03 -9.27 5.70
C TYR A 39 -13.07 -8.10 4.72
N THR A 40 -12.02 -7.91 3.92
CA THR A 40 -11.95 -6.83 2.92
C THR A 40 -13.04 -6.98 1.87
N ILE A 41 -13.36 -8.21 1.45
CA ILE A 41 -14.49 -8.51 0.55
C ILE A 41 -15.80 -8.09 1.21
N ILE A 42 -16.11 -8.61 2.40
CA ILE A 42 -17.38 -8.32 3.07
C ILE A 42 -17.54 -6.82 3.32
N ARG A 43 -16.48 -6.13 3.73
CA ARG A 43 -16.56 -4.70 4.09
C ARG A 43 -16.73 -3.77 2.89
N ASN A 44 -16.05 -4.04 1.78
CA ASN A 44 -15.96 -3.10 0.65
C ASN A 44 -16.74 -3.55 -0.58
N PHE A 45 -17.09 -4.84 -0.65
CA PHE A 45 -17.74 -5.50 -1.77
C PHE A 45 -19.07 -6.14 -1.35
N LEU A 46 -19.77 -5.65 -0.32
CA LEU A 46 -21.15 -6.03 -0.06
C LEU A 46 -21.96 -4.79 0.34
N THR A 47 -23.25 -4.74 0.00
CA THR A 47 -24.17 -3.70 0.50
C THR A 47 -24.42 -3.87 2.00
N PRO A 48 -24.91 -2.83 2.72
CA PRO A 48 -25.26 -2.97 4.13
C PRO A 48 -26.23 -4.14 4.41
N GLU A 49 -27.22 -4.36 3.55
CA GLU A 49 -28.19 -5.46 3.66
C GLU A 49 -27.52 -6.83 3.51
N GLN A 50 -26.54 -6.95 2.61
CA GLN A 50 -25.77 -8.18 2.43
C GLN A 50 -24.81 -8.42 3.60
N GLN A 51 -24.18 -7.37 4.13
CA GLN A 51 -23.34 -7.46 5.32
C GLN A 51 -24.17 -7.90 6.54
N PHE A 52 -25.42 -7.45 6.66
CA PHE A 52 -26.36 -7.87 7.70
C PHE A 52 -26.59 -9.40 7.74
N LEU A 53 -26.54 -10.07 6.57
CA LEU A 53 -26.63 -11.54 6.48
C LEU A 53 -25.41 -12.27 7.03
N LEU A 54 -24.27 -11.58 7.20
CA LEU A 54 -23.01 -12.16 7.69
C LEU A 54 -22.70 -11.77 9.13
N GLY A 55 -23.33 -10.71 9.64
CA GLY A 55 -23.20 -10.23 11.00
C GLY A 55 -22.30 -9.02 11.15
N PRO A 56 -22.13 -8.53 12.38
CA PRO A 56 -21.34 -7.34 12.64
C PRO A 56 -19.86 -7.55 12.30
N LEU A 57 -19.22 -6.49 11.81
CA LEU A 57 -17.80 -6.47 11.45
C LEU A 57 -17.05 -5.51 12.38
N PRO A 58 -15.78 -5.78 12.72
CA PRO A 58 -14.97 -4.81 13.44
C PRO A 58 -14.75 -3.54 12.64
N ASP A 59 -14.59 -2.42 13.35
CA ASP A 59 -14.18 -1.15 12.78
C ASP A 59 -12.74 -1.20 12.25
N SER A 60 -12.63 -1.38 10.93
CA SER A 60 -11.53 -1.25 9.95
C SER A 60 -10.08 -1.62 10.27
N ARG A 61 -9.61 -1.57 11.52
CA ARG A 61 -8.17 -1.63 11.84
C ARG A 61 -7.68 -3.02 12.17
N ASN A 62 -8.56 -3.88 12.71
CA ASN A 62 -8.21 -5.25 13.04
C ASN A 62 -9.37 -6.21 12.74
N PRO A 63 -9.29 -7.01 11.66
CA PRO A 63 -10.36 -7.96 11.30
C PRO A 63 -10.53 -9.10 12.31
N PHE A 64 -9.57 -9.28 13.22
CA PHE A 64 -9.62 -10.29 14.28
C PHE A 64 -10.31 -9.78 15.56
N HIS A 65 -10.57 -8.47 15.68
CA HIS A 65 -11.25 -7.93 16.85
C HIS A 65 -12.74 -8.27 16.81
N HIS A 66 -13.24 -9.04 17.76
CA HIS A 66 -14.63 -9.50 17.75
C HIS A 66 -15.29 -9.49 19.14
N ALA A 67 -14.54 -9.19 20.20
CA ALA A 67 -15.00 -9.28 21.58
C ALA A 67 -16.15 -8.32 21.92
N SER A 68 -16.24 -7.18 21.22
CA SER A 68 -17.26 -6.15 21.44
C SER A 68 -18.40 -6.18 20.44
N LEU A 69 -18.41 -7.13 19.49
CA LEU A 69 -19.39 -7.17 18.42
C LEU A 69 -20.66 -7.90 18.86
N VAL A 70 -21.77 -7.18 18.91
CA VAL A 70 -23.09 -7.71 19.26
C VAL A 70 -23.99 -7.62 18.02
N PRO A 71 -24.58 -8.73 17.57
CA PRO A 71 -25.54 -8.70 16.46
C PRO A 71 -26.79 -7.89 16.80
N GLU A 72 -27.30 -7.14 15.84
CA GLU A 72 -28.61 -6.50 15.92
C GLU A 72 -29.75 -7.54 15.86
N GLU A 73 -30.97 -7.13 16.21
CA GLU A 73 -32.14 -8.03 16.15
C GLU A 73 -32.36 -8.54 14.71
N GLY A 74 -32.40 -9.86 14.54
CA GLY A 74 -32.53 -10.50 13.22
C GLY A 74 -31.23 -10.61 12.42
N GLN A 75 -30.13 -10.01 12.89
CA GLN A 75 -28.82 -10.10 12.25
C GLN A 75 -28.16 -11.45 12.55
N THR A 76 -27.42 -12.00 11.58
CA THR A 76 -26.62 -13.20 11.85
C THR A 76 -25.35 -12.85 12.63
N ASN A 77 -24.57 -13.87 12.99
CA ASN A 77 -23.27 -13.68 13.64
C ASN A 77 -22.17 -14.56 13.01
N LEU A 78 -22.25 -14.76 11.69
CA LEU A 78 -21.38 -15.72 10.99
C LEU A 78 -19.92 -15.28 11.03
N TYR A 79 -19.63 -14.00 10.76
CA TYR A 79 -18.26 -13.48 10.75
C TYR A 79 -17.59 -13.63 12.13
N CYS A 80 -18.22 -13.17 13.22
CA CYS A 80 -17.64 -13.30 14.55
C CYS A 80 -17.50 -14.76 14.96
N ARG A 81 -18.49 -15.63 14.68
CA ARG A 81 -18.37 -17.08 14.97
C ARG A 81 -17.18 -17.71 14.26
N TRP A 82 -16.88 -17.27 13.04
CA TRP A 82 -15.75 -17.75 12.26
C TRP A 82 -14.41 -17.33 12.89
N VAL A 83 -14.27 -16.06 13.27
CA VAL A 83 -13.07 -15.53 13.92
C VAL A 83 -12.88 -16.14 15.32
N VAL A 84 -13.95 -16.28 16.12
CA VAL A 84 -13.89 -16.96 17.43
C VAL A 84 -13.41 -18.41 17.29
N ALA A 85 -13.83 -19.12 16.24
CA ALA A 85 -13.38 -20.48 15.99
C ALA A 85 -11.87 -20.55 15.68
N LEU A 86 -11.32 -19.53 15.01
CA LEU A 86 -9.88 -19.41 14.80
C LEU A 86 -9.13 -19.28 16.12
N ASP A 87 -9.56 -18.37 16.99
CA ASP A 87 -8.91 -18.12 18.28
C ASP A 87 -8.97 -19.33 19.21
N LYS A 88 -10.10 -20.04 19.19
CA LYS A 88 -10.29 -21.30 19.94
C LYS A 88 -9.59 -22.50 19.29
N LYS A 89 -8.97 -22.32 18.12
CA LYS A 89 -8.37 -23.41 17.31
C LYS A 89 -9.37 -24.52 16.99
N ASP A 90 -10.65 -24.18 16.87
CA ASP A 90 -11.73 -25.10 16.52
C ASP A 90 -11.88 -25.19 15.00
N GLY A 91 -11.11 -26.10 14.40
CA GLY A 91 -11.13 -26.31 12.96
C GLY A 91 -12.50 -26.69 12.41
N ARG A 92 -13.27 -27.55 13.11
CA ARG A 92 -14.58 -28.03 12.62
C ARG A 92 -15.55 -26.87 12.51
N THR A 93 -15.64 -26.05 13.56
CA THR A 93 -16.48 -24.84 13.53
C THR A 93 -15.96 -23.84 12.50
N PHE A 94 -14.64 -23.60 12.43
CA PHE A 94 -14.04 -22.68 11.46
C PHE A 94 -14.44 -23.02 10.01
N ILE A 95 -14.35 -24.30 9.64
CA ILE A 95 -14.67 -24.76 8.28
C ILE A 95 -16.17 -24.69 7.99
N SER A 96 -17.01 -25.18 8.91
CA SER A 96 -18.47 -25.19 8.73
C SER A 96 -19.07 -23.79 8.67
N VAL A 97 -18.53 -22.83 9.43
CA VAL A 97 -18.97 -21.43 9.37
C VAL A 97 -18.45 -20.76 8.09
N TYR A 98 -17.22 -21.04 7.67
CA TYR A 98 -16.71 -20.55 6.38
C TYR A 98 -17.57 -21.00 5.18
N GLN A 99 -18.05 -22.25 5.21
CA GLN A 99 -18.94 -22.78 4.18
C GLN A 99 -20.29 -22.03 4.17
N GLN A 100 -20.84 -21.69 5.33
CA GLN A 100 -22.04 -20.85 5.44
C GLN A 100 -21.80 -19.46 4.85
N ILE A 101 -20.70 -18.78 5.24
CA ILE A 101 -20.35 -17.47 4.69
C ILE A 101 -20.21 -17.53 3.17
N THR A 102 -19.49 -18.52 2.65
CA THR A 102 -19.29 -18.67 1.20
C THR A 102 -20.61 -18.93 0.48
N GLN A 103 -21.53 -19.69 1.09
CA GLN A 103 -22.86 -19.91 0.51
C GLN A 103 -23.66 -18.60 0.47
N THR A 104 -23.69 -17.84 1.57
CA THR A 104 -24.32 -16.51 1.62
C THR A 104 -23.74 -15.58 0.55
N LEU A 105 -22.42 -15.57 0.35
CA LEU A 105 -21.79 -14.77 -0.70
C LEU A 105 -22.22 -15.19 -2.11
N ARG A 106 -22.38 -16.49 -2.37
CA ARG A 106 -22.89 -16.98 -3.67
C ARG A 106 -24.34 -16.59 -3.89
N ASP A 107 -25.16 -16.66 -2.85
CA ASP A 107 -26.57 -16.26 -2.90
C ASP A 107 -26.73 -14.74 -3.10
N CYS A 108 -25.78 -13.94 -2.58
CA CYS A 108 -25.67 -12.51 -2.89
C CYS A 108 -25.13 -12.23 -4.30
N SER A 109 -24.37 -13.17 -4.87
CA SER A 109 -23.78 -13.04 -6.20
C SER A 109 -24.79 -13.29 -7.31
N SER A 110 -25.73 -14.23 -7.12
CA SER A 110 -26.84 -14.48 -8.04
C SER A 110 -27.81 -13.30 -8.13
N THR A 111 -27.83 -12.43 -7.11
CA THR A 111 -28.58 -11.17 -7.06
C THR A 111 -27.78 -9.96 -7.58
N GLY A 112 -26.53 -10.16 -8.02
CA GLY A 112 -25.82 -9.22 -8.91
C GLY A 112 -24.59 -8.48 -8.35
N TYR A 113 -24.08 -8.79 -7.16
CA TYR A 113 -22.95 -8.00 -6.63
C TYR A 113 -21.61 -8.22 -7.36
N LEU A 114 -21.31 -9.45 -7.83
CA LEU A 114 -20.09 -9.72 -8.63
C LEU A 114 -20.10 -9.03 -10.02
N ASN A 115 -21.28 -8.58 -10.48
CA ASN A 115 -21.44 -7.78 -11.69
C ASN A 115 -21.47 -6.26 -11.40
N ALA A 116 -21.64 -5.86 -10.13
CA ALA A 116 -21.69 -4.47 -9.71
C ALA A 116 -20.30 -3.84 -9.49
N SER A 117 -19.22 -4.60 -9.67
CA SER A 117 -17.81 -4.16 -9.59
C SER A 117 -17.48 -2.98 -10.52
N VAL A 118 -18.34 -2.71 -11.51
CA VAL A 118 -18.25 -1.56 -12.43
C VAL A 118 -18.89 -0.28 -11.84
N GLY A 119 -19.67 -0.37 -10.75
CA GLY A 119 -20.46 0.72 -10.18
C GLY A 119 -20.37 0.95 -8.66
N ILE A 120 -19.69 0.08 -7.89
CA ILE A 120 -19.58 0.24 -6.42
C ILE A 120 -18.62 1.36 -6.02
N PHE A 121 -17.56 1.56 -6.80
CA PHE A 121 -16.68 2.71 -6.61
C PHE A 121 -17.21 3.81 -7.51
N PRO A 122 -17.78 4.91 -6.95
CA PRO A 122 -18.20 6.05 -7.75
C PRO A 122 -17.05 6.45 -8.66
N GLN A 123 -17.34 6.75 -9.93
CA GLN A 123 -16.37 7.42 -10.82
C GLN A 123 -15.85 8.74 -10.22
N ALA A 124 -16.55 9.27 -9.20
CA ALA A 124 -16.20 10.45 -8.42
C ALA A 124 -15.21 10.20 -7.26
N LEU A 125 -14.96 8.96 -6.84
CA LEU A 125 -13.82 8.67 -5.96
C LEU A 125 -12.58 8.60 -6.85
N THR A 126 -11.63 9.49 -6.60
CA THR A 126 -10.26 9.40 -7.12
C THR A 126 -9.56 8.18 -6.50
N GLY A 127 -9.94 6.96 -6.88
CA GLY A 127 -9.33 5.73 -6.38
C GLY A 127 -10.26 4.66 -5.79
N ILE A 128 -9.65 3.56 -5.32
CA ILE A 128 -10.31 2.50 -4.53
C ILE A 128 -10.07 2.74 -3.02
N PRO A 129 -10.89 2.17 -2.11
CA PRO A 129 -10.69 2.33 -0.66
C PRO A 129 -9.28 1.90 -0.24
N PRO A 130 -8.61 2.64 0.66
CA PRO A 130 -7.27 2.29 1.13
C PRO A 130 -7.19 0.85 1.68
N THR A 131 -8.24 0.38 2.35
CA THR A 131 -8.32 -1.00 2.87
C THR A 131 -8.19 -2.07 1.77
N VAL A 132 -8.73 -1.81 0.58
CA VAL A 132 -8.61 -2.71 -0.58
C VAL A 132 -7.23 -2.61 -1.20
N ALA A 133 -6.71 -1.39 -1.39
CA ALA A 133 -5.37 -1.18 -1.92
C ALA A 133 -4.28 -1.82 -1.04
N ILE A 134 -4.35 -1.62 0.27
CA ILE A 134 -3.43 -2.20 1.25
C ILE A 134 -3.52 -3.73 1.24
N ARG A 135 -4.72 -4.32 1.11
CA ARG A 135 -4.90 -5.77 0.98
C ARG A 135 -4.23 -6.32 -0.28
N ILE A 136 -4.43 -5.68 -1.43
CA ILE A 136 -3.79 -6.04 -2.70
C ILE A 136 -2.26 -5.99 -2.55
N MET A 137 -1.73 -4.93 -1.94
CA MET A 137 -0.30 -4.77 -1.71
C MET A 137 0.27 -5.85 -0.79
N ASP A 138 -0.37 -6.12 0.34
CA ASP A 138 0.09 -7.14 1.30
C ASP A 138 0.06 -8.55 0.68
N GLU A 139 -0.99 -8.91 -0.06
CA GLU A 139 -1.02 -10.17 -0.81
C GLU A 139 0.15 -10.24 -1.79
N SER A 140 0.31 -9.20 -2.61
CA SER A 140 1.32 -9.18 -3.65
C SER A 140 2.72 -9.28 -3.08
N TYR A 141 3.00 -8.54 -2.00
CA TYR A 141 4.27 -8.58 -1.28
C TYR A 141 4.57 -10.00 -0.77
N GLN A 142 3.62 -10.60 -0.05
CA GLN A 142 3.79 -11.95 0.53
C GLN A 142 4.03 -13.05 -0.52
N ARG A 143 3.53 -12.89 -1.75
CA ARG A 143 3.74 -13.86 -2.84
C ARG A 143 5.04 -13.65 -3.61
N THR A 144 5.61 -12.45 -3.57
CA THR A 144 6.67 -12.07 -4.51
C THR A 144 7.99 -11.76 -3.84
N ILE A 145 7.99 -11.08 -2.70
CA ILE A 145 9.21 -10.56 -2.07
C ILE A 145 9.99 -11.60 -1.26
N PRO A 146 9.40 -12.57 -0.53
CA PRO A 146 10.16 -13.51 0.29
C PRO A 146 11.33 -14.21 -0.41
N PRO A 147 11.24 -14.66 -1.68
CA PRO A 147 12.37 -15.23 -2.41
C PRO A 147 13.57 -14.29 -2.61
N TYR A 148 13.37 -12.97 -2.55
CA TYR A 148 14.40 -11.96 -2.75
C TYR A 148 15.01 -11.46 -1.44
N MET A 149 14.38 -11.77 -0.29
CA MET A 149 14.75 -11.17 1.00
C MET A 149 16.20 -11.42 1.40
N ALA A 150 16.74 -12.61 1.15
CA ALA A 150 18.14 -12.91 1.45
C ALA A 150 19.08 -11.97 0.68
N ALA A 151 18.87 -11.82 -0.63
CA ALA A 151 19.69 -10.94 -1.48
C ALA A 151 19.51 -9.45 -1.14
N ILE A 152 18.31 -9.04 -0.73
CA ILE A 152 18.03 -7.67 -0.28
C ILE A 152 18.76 -7.38 1.04
N GLN A 153 18.78 -8.33 1.98
CA GLN A 153 19.41 -8.17 3.29
C GLN A 153 20.94 -8.24 3.24
N ASP A 154 21.50 -9.12 2.41
CA ASP A 154 22.96 -9.31 2.26
C ASP A 154 23.67 -8.03 1.78
N TYR A 155 22.96 -7.20 1.02
CA TYR A 155 23.50 -5.95 0.50
C TYR A 155 23.38 -4.78 1.50
N THR A 156 22.35 -4.81 2.36
CA THR A 156 22.19 -3.84 3.45
C THR A 156 23.10 -4.20 4.63
N ALA A 157 24.42 -3.99 4.49
CA ALA A 157 25.40 -4.20 5.57
C ALA A 157 25.22 -3.28 6.79
N PHE A 158 24.12 -2.52 6.88
CA PHE A 158 23.72 -1.73 8.04
C PHE A 158 22.23 -1.92 8.36
N SER A 159 22.01 -2.60 9.49
CA SER A 159 20.78 -2.72 10.30
C SER A 159 19.78 -3.82 9.99
N SER A 160 19.56 -4.63 11.03
CA SER A 160 18.76 -5.85 11.15
C SER A 160 17.25 -5.61 11.30
N SER A 161 16.71 -4.55 10.71
CA SER A 161 15.27 -4.24 10.75
C SER A 161 14.89 -3.44 9.52
N VAL A 162 14.29 -4.12 8.54
CA VAL A 162 13.49 -3.61 7.41
C VAL A 162 13.67 -2.11 7.16
N TYR A 163 14.62 -1.78 6.32
CA TYR A 163 15.12 -0.44 6.03
C TYR A 163 14.00 0.53 5.65
N GLY A 164 13.65 1.47 6.53
CA GLY A 164 12.99 2.73 6.19
C GLY A 164 11.63 2.69 5.49
N GLU A 165 11.01 1.53 5.30
CA GLU A 165 9.77 1.43 4.53
C GLU A 165 8.67 2.28 5.16
N ILE A 166 8.08 3.16 4.34
CA ILE A 166 6.89 3.91 4.71
C ILE A 166 5.74 2.90 4.71
N THR A 167 5.00 2.84 5.82
CA THR A 167 3.91 1.87 5.94
C THR A 167 2.84 2.11 4.87
N PRO A 168 2.09 1.08 4.45
CA PRO A 168 0.98 1.26 3.52
C PRO A 168 -0.09 2.26 4.02
N ILE A 169 -0.28 2.36 5.34
CA ILE A 169 -1.21 3.33 5.94
C ILE A 169 -0.67 4.75 5.78
N ALA A 170 0.60 4.99 6.10
CA ALA A 170 1.24 6.29 5.91
C ALA A 170 1.24 6.73 4.44
N LEU A 171 1.49 5.80 3.50
CA LEU A 171 1.38 6.09 2.07
C LEU A 171 -0.05 6.52 1.68
N ALA A 172 -1.07 5.85 2.22
CA ALA A 172 -2.46 6.20 1.93
C ALA A 172 -2.80 7.62 2.42
N GLU A 173 -2.32 8.01 3.60
CA GLU A 173 -2.46 9.37 4.15
C GLU A 173 -1.74 10.40 3.29
N MET A 174 -0.49 10.12 2.89
CA MET A 174 0.30 10.99 2.00
C MET A 174 -0.40 11.22 0.65
N PHE A 175 -0.96 10.18 0.03
CA PHE A 175 -1.68 10.32 -1.24
C PHE A 175 -2.96 11.13 -1.09
N GLN A 176 -3.67 10.99 0.02
CA GLN A 176 -4.84 11.81 0.33
C GLN A 176 -4.46 13.28 0.52
N LEU A 177 -3.40 13.57 1.29
CA LEU A 177 -2.94 14.93 1.57
C LEU A 177 -2.44 15.65 0.31
N THR A 178 -1.82 14.91 -0.60
CA THR A 178 -1.31 15.46 -1.86
C THR A 178 -2.38 15.60 -2.95
N GLY A 179 -3.56 14.99 -2.77
CA GLY A 179 -4.62 14.97 -3.78
C GLY A 179 -4.25 14.15 -5.02
N LEU A 180 -3.38 13.14 -4.87
CA LEU A 180 -2.93 12.29 -5.95
C LEU A 180 -4.12 11.53 -6.57
N GLY A 181 -4.25 11.55 -7.89
CA GLY A 181 -5.39 10.96 -8.60
C GLY A 181 -5.05 10.37 -9.97
N ALA A 182 -6.05 9.88 -10.69
CA ALA A 182 -5.88 9.14 -11.94
C ALA A 182 -5.20 9.92 -13.08
N THR A 183 -5.23 11.25 -13.04
CA THR A 183 -4.57 12.13 -14.01
C THR A 183 -3.17 12.58 -13.58
N SER A 184 -2.74 12.21 -12.37
CA SER A 184 -1.45 12.58 -11.81
C SER A 184 -0.33 11.64 -12.25
N LEU A 185 0.91 12.13 -12.18
CA LEU A 185 2.14 11.35 -12.24
C LEU A 185 2.82 11.33 -10.86
N PHE A 186 2.95 10.14 -10.28
CA PHE A 186 3.73 9.86 -9.07
C PHE A 186 5.12 9.35 -9.43
N VAL A 187 6.16 9.87 -8.77
CA VAL A 187 7.55 9.44 -8.96
C VAL A 187 8.18 9.08 -7.61
N ASP A 188 8.81 7.91 -7.51
CA ASP A 188 9.56 7.48 -6.32
C ASP A 188 11.04 7.31 -6.66
N ILE A 189 11.91 8.04 -5.95
CA ILE A 189 13.35 8.04 -6.16
C ILE A 189 14.03 7.22 -5.07
N GLY A 190 14.63 6.08 -5.45
CA GLY A 190 15.08 5.06 -4.50
C GLY A 190 13.90 4.18 -4.09
N SER A 191 13.19 3.64 -5.08
CA SER A 191 11.89 3.01 -4.87
C SER A 191 11.94 1.64 -4.18
N GLY A 192 13.13 1.08 -3.95
CA GLY A 192 13.30 -0.25 -3.39
C GLY A 192 12.54 -1.30 -4.20
N VAL A 193 11.73 -2.10 -3.52
CA VAL A 193 10.86 -3.12 -4.15
C VAL A 193 9.60 -2.54 -4.81
N ALA A 194 9.48 -1.21 -4.90
CA ALA A 194 8.38 -0.47 -5.53
C ALA A 194 7.02 -0.55 -4.80
N ASN A 195 7.03 -0.67 -3.46
CA ASN A 195 5.82 -0.64 -2.64
C ASN A 195 5.01 0.65 -2.83
N ALA A 196 5.64 1.81 -2.69
CA ALA A 196 4.96 3.11 -2.82
C ALA A 196 4.45 3.36 -4.25
N VAL A 197 5.28 3.03 -5.25
CA VAL A 197 4.94 3.10 -6.68
C VAL A 197 3.69 2.28 -7.00
N CYS A 198 3.67 1.01 -6.59
CA CYS A 198 2.52 0.13 -6.82
C CYS A 198 1.28 0.63 -6.09
N GLN A 199 1.40 0.99 -4.80
CA GLN A 199 0.25 1.46 -4.03
C GLN A 199 -0.33 2.76 -4.59
N ALA A 200 0.51 3.70 -5.04
CA ALA A 200 0.05 4.95 -5.67
C ALA A 200 -0.87 4.64 -6.86
N SER A 201 -0.45 3.79 -7.80
CA SER A 201 -1.26 3.43 -8.97
C SER A 201 -2.47 2.58 -8.64
N VAL A 202 -2.40 1.68 -7.66
CA VAL A 202 -3.53 0.84 -7.22
C VAL A 202 -4.58 1.67 -6.51
N GLN A 203 -4.15 2.51 -5.56
CA GLN A 203 -5.05 3.26 -4.71
C GLN A 203 -5.70 4.43 -5.45
N THR A 204 -4.95 5.17 -6.28
CA THR A 204 -5.42 6.43 -6.88
C THR A 204 -5.68 6.35 -8.38
N GLY A 205 -5.19 5.30 -9.05
CA GLY A 205 -5.23 5.16 -10.50
C GLY A 205 -4.17 5.97 -11.26
N CYS A 206 -3.29 6.71 -10.58
CA CYS A 206 -2.25 7.53 -11.21
C CYS A 206 -1.26 6.72 -12.06
N GLU A 207 -0.59 7.37 -13.02
CA GLU A 207 0.66 6.83 -13.55
C GLU A 207 1.73 6.93 -12.46
N SER A 208 2.49 5.86 -12.25
CA SER A 208 3.59 5.81 -11.30
C SER A 208 4.88 5.34 -11.96
N TYR A 209 5.98 5.93 -11.49
CA TYR A 209 7.34 5.62 -11.91
C TYR A 209 8.24 5.45 -10.68
N GLY A 210 8.97 4.34 -10.61
CA GLY A 210 10.00 4.11 -9.60
C GLY A 210 11.36 3.90 -10.23
N ILE A 211 12.41 4.40 -9.59
CA ILE A 211 13.80 4.10 -9.95
C ILE A 211 14.57 3.58 -8.74
N GLU A 212 15.28 2.48 -8.93
CA GLU A 212 16.08 1.82 -7.90
C GLU A 212 17.47 1.47 -8.46
N ILE A 213 18.51 1.81 -7.70
CA ILE A 213 19.91 1.59 -8.09
C ILE A 213 20.40 0.18 -7.76
N GLU A 214 19.73 -0.49 -6.82
CA GLU A 214 20.10 -1.81 -6.34
C GLU A 214 19.40 -2.93 -7.12
N HIS A 215 20.20 -3.90 -7.58
CA HIS A 215 19.71 -4.93 -8.50
C HIS A 215 18.67 -5.85 -7.86
N ALA A 216 18.92 -6.33 -6.63
CA ALA A 216 18.01 -7.25 -5.94
C ALA A 216 16.61 -6.63 -5.70
N PRO A 217 16.47 -5.43 -5.09
CA PRO A 217 15.16 -4.81 -4.93
C PRO A 217 14.53 -4.41 -6.28
N ALA A 218 15.30 -3.94 -7.27
CA ALA A 218 14.76 -3.63 -8.60
C ALA A 218 14.21 -4.88 -9.31
N ALA A 219 14.88 -6.02 -9.19
CA ALA A 219 14.38 -7.29 -9.72
C ALA A 219 13.11 -7.75 -8.99
N ALA A 220 13.06 -7.60 -7.66
CA ALA A 220 11.87 -7.89 -6.86
C ALA A 220 10.69 -6.97 -7.24
N ALA A 221 10.96 -5.70 -7.55
CA ALA A 221 9.95 -4.73 -8.00
C ALA A 221 9.24 -5.19 -9.28
N VAL A 222 9.97 -5.76 -10.25
CA VAL A 222 9.35 -6.30 -11.48
C VAL A 222 8.37 -7.43 -11.14
N ALA A 223 8.73 -8.32 -10.22
CA ALA A 223 7.86 -9.40 -9.76
C ALA A 223 6.62 -8.86 -9.02
N LEU A 224 6.83 -7.87 -8.13
CA LEU A 224 5.74 -7.22 -7.39
C LEU A 224 4.74 -6.56 -8.34
N VAL A 225 5.22 -5.76 -9.30
CA VAL A 225 4.37 -5.08 -10.31
C VAL A 225 3.52 -6.08 -11.09
N SER A 226 4.10 -7.22 -11.49
CA SER A 226 3.38 -8.27 -12.21
C SER A 226 2.26 -8.89 -11.34
N ASN A 227 2.57 -9.18 -10.07
CA ASN A 227 1.58 -9.76 -9.16
C ASN A 227 0.48 -8.77 -8.80
N VAL A 228 0.82 -7.50 -8.53
CA VAL A 228 -0.15 -6.43 -8.24
C VAL A 228 -1.16 -6.29 -9.39
N LYS A 229 -0.70 -6.28 -10.65
CA LYS A 229 -1.60 -6.23 -11.81
C LYS A 229 -2.56 -7.43 -11.84
N THR A 230 -2.06 -8.63 -11.54
CA THR A 230 -2.88 -9.84 -11.46
C THR A 230 -3.89 -9.76 -10.31
N ARG A 231 -3.47 -9.25 -9.14
CA ARG A 231 -4.33 -9.08 -7.97
C ARG A 231 -5.42 -8.05 -8.22
N CYS A 232 -5.10 -6.90 -8.84
CA CYS A 232 -6.12 -5.93 -9.24
C CYS A 232 -7.20 -6.56 -10.12
N LEU A 233 -6.83 -7.42 -11.07
CA LEU A 233 -7.81 -8.17 -11.86
C LEU A 233 -8.67 -9.07 -10.98
N MET A 234 -8.09 -9.84 -10.04
CA MET A 234 -8.87 -10.70 -9.13
C MET A 234 -9.83 -9.88 -8.26
N TRP A 235 -9.37 -8.75 -7.73
CA TRP A 235 -10.15 -7.83 -6.91
C TRP A 235 -11.14 -6.95 -7.70
N SER A 236 -11.22 -7.12 -9.02
CA SER A 236 -12.03 -6.30 -9.92
C SER A 236 -11.74 -4.80 -9.81
N THR A 237 -10.48 -4.44 -9.56
CA THR A 237 -10.02 -3.05 -9.46
C THR A 237 -9.19 -2.66 -10.68
N ARG A 238 -9.17 -1.35 -10.98
CA ARG A 238 -8.27 -0.79 -11.99
C ARG A 238 -6.94 -0.45 -11.33
N VAL A 239 -5.88 -0.43 -12.13
CA VAL A 239 -4.55 0.02 -11.72
C VAL A 239 -4.02 0.98 -12.77
N GLY A 240 -3.44 2.08 -12.33
CA GLY A 240 -2.75 3.01 -13.22
C GLY A 240 -1.51 2.37 -13.86
N LYS A 241 -0.89 3.07 -14.81
CA LYS A 241 0.33 2.60 -15.44
C LYS A 241 1.47 2.63 -14.43
N ILE A 242 2.11 1.48 -14.22
CA ILE A 242 3.28 1.34 -13.34
C ILE A 242 4.52 1.06 -14.19
N THR A 243 5.56 1.87 -14.01
CA THR A 243 6.89 1.71 -14.61
C THR A 243 7.95 1.62 -13.50
N VAL A 244 8.84 0.64 -13.58
CA VAL A 244 9.99 0.53 -12.67
C VAL A 244 11.27 0.48 -13.50
N GLU A 245 12.26 1.28 -13.12
CA GLU A 245 13.58 1.35 -13.75
C GLU A 245 14.65 0.85 -12.78
N TYR A 246 15.47 -0.09 -13.25
CA TYR A 246 16.74 -0.39 -12.61
C TYR A 246 17.77 0.60 -13.14
N GLY A 247 18.19 1.56 -12.30
CA GLY A 247 19.02 2.67 -12.75
C GLY A 247 19.44 3.62 -11.65
N ASP A 248 20.43 4.46 -11.95
CA ASP A 248 20.91 5.49 -11.05
C ASP A 248 20.15 6.81 -11.29
N ALA A 249 19.41 7.26 -10.29
CA ALA A 249 18.66 8.51 -10.35
C ALA A 249 19.51 9.75 -10.65
N ARG A 250 20.83 9.68 -10.42
CA ARG A 250 21.76 10.78 -10.72
C ARG A 250 22.05 10.92 -12.22
N THR A 251 21.86 9.85 -13.00
CA THR A 251 22.25 9.78 -14.41
C THR A 251 21.12 9.36 -15.35
N SER A 252 19.99 8.88 -14.83
CA SER A 252 18.84 8.47 -15.63
C SER A 252 18.26 9.64 -16.44
N THR A 253 18.35 9.50 -17.76
CA THR A 253 17.76 10.44 -18.74
C THR A 253 16.24 10.39 -18.69
N GLU A 254 15.65 9.20 -18.58
CA GLU A 254 14.19 9.03 -18.46
C GLU A 254 13.66 9.78 -17.22
N LEU A 255 14.29 9.60 -16.06
CA LEU A 255 13.90 10.33 -14.85
C LEU A 255 14.03 11.85 -15.06
N ARG A 256 15.19 12.32 -15.50
CA ARG A 256 15.51 13.75 -15.57
C ARG A 256 14.72 14.51 -16.63
N GLU A 257 14.60 13.95 -17.82
CA GLU A 257 14.07 14.65 -18.99
C GLU A 257 12.58 14.35 -19.23
N VAL A 258 12.09 13.18 -18.81
CA VAL A 258 10.71 12.75 -19.09
C VAL A 258 9.83 12.82 -17.85
N ARG A 259 10.30 12.29 -16.71
CA ARG A 259 9.46 12.11 -15.50
C ARG A 259 9.39 13.37 -14.65
N ILE A 260 10.53 13.90 -14.20
CA ILE A 260 10.59 15.04 -13.29
C ILE A 260 9.84 16.28 -13.82
N PRO A 261 9.97 16.70 -15.09
CA PRO A 261 9.25 17.88 -15.58
C PRO A 261 7.72 17.75 -15.56
N LYS A 262 7.19 16.51 -15.52
CA LYS A 262 5.75 16.21 -15.57
C LYS A 262 5.17 15.79 -14.23
N ALA A 263 6.01 15.39 -13.27
CA ALA A 263 5.58 14.83 -12.00
C ALA A 263 4.68 15.79 -11.20
N ASP A 264 3.62 15.25 -10.63
CA ASP A 264 2.72 15.95 -9.71
C ASP A 264 3.15 15.76 -8.26
N VAL A 265 3.58 14.54 -7.92
CA VAL A 265 4.06 14.18 -6.60
C VAL A 265 5.34 13.36 -6.74
N VAL A 266 6.39 13.77 -6.04
CA VAL A 266 7.66 13.02 -5.94
C VAL A 266 7.86 12.57 -4.51
N LEU A 267 8.11 11.29 -4.30
CA LEU A 267 8.56 10.73 -3.04
C LEU A 267 10.07 10.55 -3.07
N VAL A 268 10.74 11.03 -2.03
CA VAL A 268 12.16 10.74 -1.77
C VAL A 268 12.33 10.42 -0.29
N ASN A 269 12.44 9.13 0.05
CA ASN A 269 12.72 8.69 1.42
C ASN A 269 14.21 8.84 1.76
N ASN A 270 14.66 10.08 1.84
CA ASN A 270 16.08 10.47 1.95
C ASN A 270 16.67 10.39 3.38
N ARG A 271 16.07 9.59 4.28
CA ARG A 271 16.42 9.56 5.71
C ARG A 271 17.90 9.27 5.98
N ILE A 272 18.48 8.39 5.18
CA ILE A 272 19.86 7.90 5.32
C ILE A 272 20.74 8.29 4.12
N PHE A 273 20.22 9.11 3.21
CA PHE A 273 21.00 9.55 2.05
C PHE A 273 22.10 10.50 2.51
N ASP A 274 23.30 10.33 1.96
CA ASP A 274 24.39 11.24 2.26
C ASP A 274 24.11 12.67 1.74
N ALA A 275 24.87 13.63 2.25
CA ALA A 275 24.69 15.04 1.90
C ALA A 275 24.93 15.33 0.40
N LYS A 276 25.82 14.58 -0.26
CA LYS A 276 26.15 14.77 -1.67
C LYS A 276 25.01 14.28 -2.57
N LEU A 277 24.42 13.14 -2.24
CA LEU A 277 23.23 12.61 -2.89
C LEU A 277 22.05 13.55 -2.71
N ASN A 278 21.78 14.00 -1.47
CA ASN A 278 20.72 14.97 -1.19
C ASN A 278 20.89 16.29 -1.97
N LEU A 279 22.11 16.82 -2.06
CA LEU A 279 22.39 18.01 -2.88
C LEU A 279 22.03 17.77 -4.35
N ARG A 280 22.48 16.64 -4.92
CA ARG A 280 22.25 16.31 -6.33
C ARG A 280 20.77 16.06 -6.63
N LEU A 281 20.03 15.44 -5.71
CA LEU A 281 18.58 15.29 -5.82
C LEU A 281 17.88 16.64 -5.72
N GLY A 282 18.32 17.54 -4.84
CA GLY A 282 17.83 18.92 -4.79
C GLY A 282 18.01 19.66 -6.13
N GLU A 283 19.14 19.47 -6.82
CA GLU A 283 19.37 19.99 -8.18
C GLU A 283 18.42 19.39 -9.22
N LEU A 284 18.17 18.09 -9.16
CA LEU A 284 17.22 17.42 -10.04
C LEU A 284 15.80 17.97 -9.86
N LEU A 285 15.36 18.14 -8.60
CA LEU A 285 14.00 18.55 -8.24
C LEU A 285 13.68 20.01 -8.61
N GLN A 286 14.68 20.86 -8.91
CA GLN A 286 14.44 22.20 -9.48
C GLN A 286 13.70 22.17 -10.82
N ASN A 287 13.77 21.05 -11.54
CA ASN A 287 13.11 20.88 -12.84
C ASN A 287 11.63 20.51 -12.73
N LEU A 288 11.09 20.31 -11.52
CA LEU A 288 9.67 20.06 -11.30
C LEU A 288 8.80 21.22 -11.80
N LYS A 289 7.56 20.94 -12.21
CA LYS A 289 6.57 21.96 -12.59
C LYS A 289 6.08 22.76 -11.38
N ASP A 290 5.54 23.95 -11.64
CA ASP A 290 4.91 24.75 -10.58
C ASP A 290 3.74 23.98 -9.95
N GLY A 291 3.58 24.10 -8.63
CA GLY A 291 2.57 23.38 -7.87
C GLY A 291 2.85 21.90 -7.59
N ALA A 292 3.91 21.30 -8.16
CA ALA A 292 4.31 19.94 -7.83
C ALA A 292 4.67 19.80 -6.35
N LEU A 293 4.45 18.60 -5.80
CA LEU A 293 4.68 18.28 -4.39
C LEU A 293 5.85 17.31 -4.24
N VAL A 294 6.69 17.54 -3.23
CA VAL A 294 7.79 16.65 -2.86
C VAL A 294 7.55 16.17 -1.43
N ILE A 295 7.37 14.86 -1.26
CA ILE A 295 7.32 14.18 0.03
C ILE A 295 8.73 13.70 0.37
N SER A 296 9.25 14.08 1.53
CA SER A 296 10.56 13.61 1.99
C SER A 296 10.67 13.41 3.49
N SER A 297 11.59 12.53 3.91
CA SER A 297 11.88 12.28 5.33
C SER A 297 12.77 13.37 5.95
N VAL A 298 13.58 14.02 5.12
CA VAL A 298 14.41 15.19 5.44
C VAL A 298 14.08 16.29 4.42
N PRO A 299 13.82 17.54 4.86
CA PRO A 299 13.39 18.60 3.96
C PRO A 299 14.54 19.04 3.04
N PHE A 300 14.23 19.26 1.77
CA PHE A 300 15.16 19.88 0.82
C PHE A 300 15.10 21.41 0.96
N GLY A 301 16.24 22.10 0.82
CA GLY A 301 16.26 23.57 0.74
C GLY A 301 16.13 24.34 2.07
N THR A 302 15.87 23.68 3.22
CA THR A 302 15.84 24.36 4.53
C THR A 302 17.20 24.35 5.20
N SER A 303 17.72 25.53 5.59
CA SER A 303 18.84 25.60 6.53
C SER A 303 18.35 25.46 7.96
N MET A 304 18.78 24.43 8.69
CA MET A 304 18.62 24.36 10.14
C MET A 304 19.87 24.83 10.92
N HIS A 305 20.92 25.34 10.25
CA HIS A 305 22.08 25.93 10.94
C HIS A 305 22.52 27.28 10.36
N ALA A 306 22.47 28.30 11.21
CA ALA A 306 23.13 29.59 11.03
C ALA A 306 24.64 29.44 11.31
N SER A 307 25.41 29.10 10.28
CA SER A 307 26.83 29.44 10.10
C SER A 307 27.44 28.50 9.05
N THR A 308 27.78 29.03 7.88
CA THR A 308 28.92 28.66 7.00
C THR A 308 28.63 29.04 5.55
N ARG A 309 29.68 29.56 4.89
CA ARG A 309 29.72 30.12 3.53
C ARG A 309 29.82 28.98 2.49
N VAL A 310 28.74 28.27 2.23
CA VAL A 310 28.63 27.30 1.12
C VAL A 310 27.47 27.72 0.20
N PRO A 311 27.59 27.64 -1.14
CA PRO A 311 26.52 28.04 -2.05
C PRO A 311 25.25 27.21 -1.79
N ARG A 312 24.12 27.90 -1.59
CA ARG A 312 22.83 27.30 -1.21
C ARG A 312 21.92 27.20 -2.42
N THR A 313 21.30 26.06 -2.62
CA THR A 313 20.10 25.92 -3.44
C THR A 313 18.90 26.32 -2.58
N GLU A 314 18.59 27.62 -2.54
CA GLU A 314 17.31 28.10 -2.04
C GLU A 314 16.23 27.67 -3.03
N LEU A 315 15.62 26.51 -2.74
CA LEU A 315 14.53 26.00 -3.54
C LEU A 315 13.29 26.86 -3.26
N PRO A 316 12.56 27.34 -4.28
CA PRO A 316 11.43 28.24 -4.10
C PRO A 316 10.19 27.45 -3.68
N TRP A 317 10.26 26.80 -2.51
CA TRP A 317 9.29 25.81 -2.06
C TRP A 317 8.65 26.24 -0.73
N CYS A 318 7.35 26.02 -0.60
CA CYS A 318 6.66 26.12 0.69
C CYS A 318 6.65 24.75 1.36
N ILE A 319 7.34 24.62 2.50
CA ILE A 319 7.50 23.33 3.19
C ILE A 319 6.61 23.25 4.42
N THR A 320 5.88 22.15 4.54
CA THR A 320 5.06 21.80 5.70
C THR A 320 5.58 20.52 6.33
N HIS A 321 5.59 20.44 7.66
CA HIS A 321 5.96 19.25 8.42
C HIS A 321 4.71 18.53 8.90
N HIS A 322 4.68 17.22 8.74
CA HIS A 322 3.59 16.32 9.10
C HIS A 322 4.13 15.22 10.01
N VAL A 323 3.32 14.73 10.93
CA VAL A 323 3.67 13.60 11.81
C VAL A 323 2.90 12.38 11.34
N TYR A 324 3.51 11.20 11.35
CA TYR A 324 2.79 9.96 11.07
C TYR A 324 1.66 9.76 12.08
N SER A 325 0.53 9.24 11.63
CA SER A 325 -0.49 8.73 12.55
C SER A 325 0.07 7.56 13.37
N ASP A 326 -0.58 7.24 14.48
CA ASP A 326 -0.20 6.10 15.34
C ASP A 326 -0.10 4.79 14.54
N ASP A 327 -0.97 4.62 13.54
CA ASP A 327 -1.02 3.46 12.66
C ASP A 327 -0.04 3.55 11.47
N GLY A 328 0.41 4.75 11.14
CA GLY A 328 1.34 5.03 10.04
C GLY A 328 2.83 4.93 10.43
N ASN A 329 3.13 4.93 11.73
CA ASN A 329 4.50 4.96 12.24
C ASN A 329 5.19 3.58 12.12
N SER A 330 6.18 3.45 11.24
CA SER A 330 6.99 2.23 11.09
C SER A 330 8.12 2.09 12.13
N TRP A 331 8.33 3.08 13.01
CA TRP A 331 9.51 3.17 13.87
C TRP A 331 9.18 3.12 15.37
N ASN A 332 10.15 2.62 16.16
CA ASN A 332 10.11 2.37 17.61
C ASN A 332 9.71 3.58 18.50
N GLY A 333 8.47 4.05 18.44
CA GLY A 333 7.85 4.91 19.45
C GLY A 333 8.36 6.36 19.53
N LYS A 334 9.15 6.84 18.55
CA LYS A 334 9.43 8.27 18.40
C LYS A 334 8.50 8.84 17.33
N ALA A 335 7.79 9.91 17.67
CA ALA A 335 6.95 10.68 16.75
C ALA A 335 7.85 11.41 15.75
N GLU A 336 8.33 10.68 14.76
CA GLU A 336 9.06 11.26 13.63
C GLU A 336 8.06 11.57 12.51
N GLY A 337 8.38 12.58 11.72
CA GLY A 337 7.49 13.09 10.69
C GLY A 337 8.07 12.98 9.29
N TYR A 338 7.35 13.58 8.36
CA TYR A 338 7.78 13.79 6.98
C TYR A 338 7.44 15.21 6.57
N TYR A 339 7.98 15.63 5.43
CA TYR A 339 7.83 16.97 4.92
C TYR A 339 7.14 16.93 3.57
N ILE A 340 6.22 17.87 3.33
CA ILE A 340 5.66 18.13 2.00
C ILE A 340 6.11 19.52 1.58
N GLY A 341 6.98 19.57 0.57
CA GLY A 341 7.38 20.79 -0.12
C GLY A 341 6.53 21.01 -1.37
N ARG A 342 5.90 22.19 -1.50
CA ARG A 342 5.19 22.60 -2.71
C ARG A 342 6.05 23.55 -3.52
N VAL A 343 6.31 23.21 -4.79
CA VAL A 343 7.03 24.08 -5.73
C VAL A 343 6.22 25.34 -6.01
N ASN A 344 6.84 26.50 -5.86
CA ASN A 344 6.27 27.80 -6.18
C ASN A 344 7.29 28.63 -7.00
N LYS A 345 7.18 28.60 -8.33
CA LYS A 345 8.13 29.28 -9.23
C LYS A 345 7.92 30.79 -9.37
N VAL A 346 6.92 31.35 -8.69
CA VAL A 346 6.49 32.75 -8.82
C VAL A 346 6.97 33.61 -7.64
N LEU A 347 7.98 33.15 -6.89
CA LEU A 347 8.59 33.90 -5.78
C LEU A 347 9.62 34.94 -6.23
#